data_AF-A0A0D5Y2X1-F1
#
_entry.id   AF-A0A0D5Y2X1-F1
#
_cell.length_a   1.000
_cell.length_b   1.000
_cell.length_c   1.000
_cell.angle_alpha   90.00
_cell.angle_beta   90.00
_cell.angle_gamma   90.00
#
_symmetry.space_group_name_H-M   'P 1'
#
loop_
_entity.id
_entity.type
_entity.pdbx_description
1 polymer ?
#
loop_
_entity_poly.entity_id
_entity_poly.type
_entity_poly.pdbx_seq_one_letter_code
_entity_poly.pdbx_strand_id
1 'polypeptide(L)'
;MAEDFPAKLSAFNDLTREIRGASIVIKHLVLVDNKIFIEPSSVELLLRRFGHELRSMRSASRGRFTCHTVTARGVDIAWYSLVKEQDHE
;
A
#
# COMPACT_ATOMS: atom_id res chain seq x y z
N MET A 1 25.73 3.03 10.21
CA MET A 1 24.56 2.34 9.65
C MET A 1 23.68 3.37 8.92
N ALA A 2 24.11 3.80 7.73
CA ALA A 2 23.34 4.71 6.85
C ALA A 2 23.19 4.11 5.44
N GLU A 3 23.61 2.86 5.27
CA GLU A 3 23.78 2.17 3.99
C GLU A 3 22.46 1.62 3.45
N ASP A 4 21.44 1.48 4.30
CA ASP A 4 20.12 0.96 3.94
C ASP A 4 19.17 2.04 3.37
N PHE A 5 19.42 3.31 3.68
CA PHE A 5 18.54 4.41 3.25
C PHE A 5 18.51 4.60 1.73
N PRO A 6 19.65 4.57 1.01
CA PRO A 6 19.64 4.65 -0.46
C PRO A 6 18.90 3.48 -1.12
N ALA A 7 19.10 2.26 -0.61
CA ALA A 7 18.44 1.07 -1.14
C ALA A 7 16.92 1.13 -0.93
N LYS A 8 16.49 1.52 0.27
CA LYS A 8 15.08 1.73 0.62
C LYS A 8 14.43 2.81 -0.23
N LEU A 9 15.11 3.94 -0.43
CA LEU A 9 14.63 5.03 -1.28
C LEU A 9 14.53 4.61 -2.75
N SER A 10 15.48 3.82 -3.25
CA SER A 10 15.40 3.28 -4.61
C SER A 10 14.18 2.39 -4.76
N ALA A 11 13.98 1.41 -3.88
CA ALA A 11 12.83 0.52 -3.92
C ALA A 11 11.50 1.29 -3.83
N PHE A 12 11.43 2.31 -2.97
CA PHE A 12 10.26 3.19 -2.84
C PHE A 12 9.95 3.96 -4.13
N ASN A 13 10.99 4.55 -4.75
CA ASN A 13 10.84 5.33 -5.98
C ASN A 13 10.49 4.45 -7.19
N ASP A 14 11.14 3.30 -7.33
CA ASP A 14 10.83 2.32 -8.38
C ASP A 14 9.39 1.84 -8.28
N LEU A 15 8.98 1.40 -7.09
CA LEU A 15 7.61 0.95 -6.86
C LEU A 15 6.59 2.07 -7.09
N THR A 16 6.88 3.29 -6.64
CA THR A 16 6.03 4.46 -6.91
C THR A 16 5.86 4.68 -8.41
N ARG A 17 6.94 4.57 -9.20
CA ARG A 17 6.91 4.75 -10.65
C ARG A 17 6.10 3.65 -11.34
N GLU A 18 6.28 2.40 -10.94
CA GLU A 18 5.52 1.26 -11.47
C GLU A 18 4.03 1.34 -11.12
N ILE A 19 3.68 1.71 -9.89
CA ILE A 19 2.29 1.93 -9.46
C ILE A 19 1.63 3.00 -10.34
N ARG A 20 2.31 4.13 -10.57
CA ARG A 20 1.78 5.19 -11.46
C ARG A 20 1.67 4.72 -12.91
N GLY A 21 2.66 3.97 -13.39
CA GLY A 21 2.65 3.37 -14.73
C GLY A 21 1.54 2.32 -14.93
N ALA A 22 1.08 1.70 -13.84
CA ALA A 22 -0.04 0.75 -13.83
C ALA A 22 -1.41 1.42 -13.70
N SER A 23 -1.50 2.76 -13.79
CA SER A 23 -2.71 3.55 -13.59
C SER A 23 -3.35 3.40 -12.20
N ILE A 24 -2.57 3.02 -11.19
CA ILE A 24 -3.03 2.96 -9.79
C ILE A 24 -2.92 4.36 -9.19
N VAL A 25 -4.03 4.86 -8.64
CA VAL A 25 -4.09 6.21 -8.08
C VAL A 25 -3.43 6.26 -6.72
N ILE A 26 -2.28 6.94 -6.62
CA ILE A 26 -1.60 7.22 -5.36
C ILE A 26 -2.21 8.45 -4.70
N LYS A 27 -2.63 8.32 -3.44
CA LYS A 27 -3.13 9.41 -2.60
C LYS A 27 -2.01 10.09 -1.80
N HIS A 28 -1.13 9.32 -1.17
CA HIS A 28 -0.05 9.85 -0.35
C HIS A 28 1.23 9.00 -0.44
N LEU A 29 2.39 9.64 -0.32
CA LEU A 29 3.69 9.01 -0.20
C LEU A 29 4.27 9.40 1.16
N VAL A 30 4.53 8.40 2.01
CA VAL A 30 5.03 8.58 3.38
C VAL A 30 6.37 7.87 3.51
N LEU A 31 7.43 8.55 3.05
CA LEU A 31 8.77 7.97 2.99
C LEU A 31 9.31 7.55 4.36
N VAL A 32 9.01 8.34 5.41
CA VAL A 32 9.46 8.04 6.79
C VAL A 32 8.98 6.68 7.29
N ASP A 33 7.76 6.28 6.89
CA ASP A 33 7.14 5.00 7.24
C ASP A 33 7.35 3.94 6.13
N ASN A 34 8.03 4.29 5.04
CA ASN A 34 8.15 3.49 3.83
C ASN A 34 6.82 3.06 3.22
N LYS A 35 5.83 3.97 3.24
CA LYS A 35 4.44 3.65 2.97
C LYS A 35 3.84 4.46 1.82
N ILE A 36 3.16 3.79 0.91
CA ILE A 36 2.45 4.35 -0.24
C ILE A 36 0.96 4.13 -0.02
N PHE A 37 0.17 5.21 -0.01
CA PHE A 37 -1.29 5.12 0.08
C PHE A 37 -1.91 5.22 -1.31
N ILE A 38 -2.77 4.27 -1.65
CA ILE A 38 -3.51 4.23 -2.90
C ILE A 38 -5.01 4.44 -2.67
N GLU A 39 -5.74 4.80 -3.72
CA GLU A 39 -7.19 4.84 -3.70
C GLU A 39 -7.77 3.41 -3.57
N PRO A 40 -8.81 3.20 -2.74
CA PRO A 40 -9.42 1.87 -2.58
C PRO A 40 -9.97 1.29 -3.90
N SER A 41 -10.42 2.13 -4.82
CA SER A 41 -10.85 1.74 -6.17
C SER A 41 -9.73 1.06 -6.99
N SER A 42 -8.47 1.37 -6.69
CA SER A 42 -7.30 0.86 -7.40
C SER A 42 -6.76 -0.45 -6.83
N VAL A 43 -7.37 -0.98 -5.75
CA VAL A 43 -6.92 -2.23 -5.10
C VAL A 43 -7.01 -3.42 -6.04
N GLU A 44 -8.07 -3.51 -6.85
CA GLU A 44 -8.20 -4.61 -7.81
C GLU A 44 -7.06 -4.58 -8.85
N LEU A 45 -6.72 -3.40 -9.35
CA LEU A 45 -5.59 -3.21 -10.26
C LEU A 45 -4.26 -3.55 -9.59
N LEU A 46 -4.08 -3.16 -8.32
CA LEU A 46 -2.91 -3.53 -7.53
C LEU A 46 -2.76 -5.05 -7.44
N LEU A 47 -3.82 -5.77 -7.07
CA LEU A 47 -3.79 -7.22 -6.93
C LEU A 47 -3.52 -7.91 -8.27
N ARG A 48 -4.14 -7.44 -9.37
CA ARG A 48 -3.90 -7.98 -10.72
C ARG A 48 -2.48 -7.76 -11.21
N ARG A 49 -1.87 -6.61 -10.93
CA ARG A 49 -0.56 -6.22 -11.46
C ARG A 49 0.60 -6.66 -10.58
N PHE A 50 0.44 -6.62 -9.27
CA PHE A 50 1.51 -6.84 -8.29
C PHE A 50 1.27 -8.05 -7.40
N GLY A 51 0.18 -8.80 -7.57
CA GLY A 51 -0.24 -9.88 -6.67
C GLY A 51 0.85 -10.90 -6.34
N HIS A 52 1.70 -11.25 -7.31
CA HIS A 52 2.81 -12.19 -7.11
C HIS A 52 3.94 -11.64 -6.21
N GLU A 53 4.01 -10.33 -6.06
CA GLU A 53 5.03 -9.63 -5.27
C GLU A 53 4.53 -9.22 -3.88
N LEU A 54 3.22 -9.26 -3.66
CA LEU A 54 2.61 -8.89 -2.40
C LEU A 54 2.89 -9.94 -1.34
N ARG A 55 3.29 -9.45 -0.16
CA ARG A 55 3.55 -10.24 1.05
C ARG A 55 2.90 -9.56 2.25
N SER A 56 2.74 -10.32 3.33
CA SER A 56 2.34 -9.81 4.67
C SER A 56 1.17 -8.82 4.65
N MET A 57 -0.02 -9.31 4.30
CA MET A 57 -1.24 -8.51 4.43
C MET A 57 -1.60 -8.31 5.92
N ARG A 58 -1.85 -7.07 6.30
CA ARG A 58 -2.27 -6.68 7.65
C ARG A 58 -3.36 -5.62 7.59
N SER A 59 -4.26 -5.64 8.55
CA SER A 59 -5.35 -4.68 8.68
C SER A 59 -5.37 -4.11 10.09
N ALA A 60 -5.52 -2.80 10.19
CA ALA A 60 -5.67 -2.10 11.46
C ALA A 60 -6.88 -1.16 11.38
N SER A 61 -7.86 -1.37 12.24
CA SER A 61 -9.07 -0.56 12.32
C SER A 61 -8.89 0.57 13.33
N ARG A 62 -9.28 1.79 12.95
CA ARG A 62 -9.37 2.95 13.85
C ARG A 62 -10.68 3.68 13.60
N GLY A 63 -11.61 3.56 14.55
CA GLY A 63 -12.96 4.09 14.42
C GLY A 63 -13.69 3.44 13.24
N ARG A 64 -14.19 4.26 12.31
CA ARG A 64 -14.97 3.80 11.14
C ARG A 64 -14.15 3.35 9.94
N PHE A 65 -12.82 3.40 10.03
CA PHE A 65 -11.93 3.07 8.92
C PHE A 65 -11.03 1.89 9.26
N THR A 66 -10.84 1.00 8.30
CA THR A 66 -9.80 -0.04 8.33
C THR A 66 -8.69 0.35 7.36
N CYS A 67 -7.47 0.48 7.87
CA CYS A 67 -6.28 0.61 7.06
C CYS A 67 -5.79 -0.78 6.71
N HIS A 68 -5.89 -1.17 5.45
CA HIS A 68 -5.23 -2.35 4.93
C HIS A 68 -3.82 -1.99 4.51
N THR A 69 -2.88 -2.91 4.69
CA THR A 69 -1.50 -2.74 4.26
C THR A 69 -0.99 -4.08 3.74
N VAL A 70 -0.32 -4.05 2.60
CA VAL A 70 0.45 -5.17 2.03
C VAL A 70 1.86 -4.68 1.77
N THR A 71 2.83 -5.58 1.80
CA THR A 71 4.22 -5.23 1.54
C THR A 71 4.64 -5.74 0.17
N ALA A 72 5.23 -4.88 -0.65
CA ALA A 72 5.84 -5.23 -1.94
C ALA A 72 7.30 -4.75 -1.94
N ARG A 73 8.25 -5.65 -2.17
CA ARG A 73 9.69 -5.32 -2.22
C ARG A 73 10.20 -4.51 -1.01
N GLY A 74 9.65 -4.80 0.18
CA GLY A 74 9.99 -4.09 1.43
C GLY A 74 9.30 -2.74 1.64
N VAL A 75 8.47 -2.29 0.69
CA VAL A 75 7.67 -1.06 0.77
C VAL A 75 6.22 -1.40 1.08
N ASP A 76 5.60 -0.67 1.99
CA ASP A 76 4.22 -0.88 2.37
C ASP A 76 3.28 -0.13 1.43
N ILE A 77 2.27 -0.83 0.91
CA ILE A 77 1.18 -0.26 0.12
C ILE A 77 -0.09 -0.38 0.95
N ALA A 78 -0.79 0.75 1.12
CA ALA A 78 -1.96 0.83 1.99
C ALA A 78 -3.15 1.51 1.35
N TRP A 79 -4.34 1.14 1.80
CA TRP A 79 -5.59 1.77 1.44
C TRP A 79 -6.54 1.73 2.63
N TYR A 80 -7.47 2.67 2.64
CA TYR A 80 -8.53 2.71 3.63
C TYR A 80 -9.81 2.13 3.04
N SER A 81 -10.47 1.30 3.83
CA SER A 81 -11.86 0.88 3.60
C SER A 81 -12.71 1.36 4.77
N LEU A 82 -14.01 1.52 4.53
CA LEU A 82 -14.95 1.67 5.64
C LEU A 82 -15.02 0.33 6.39
N VAL A 83 -15.01 0.39 7.72
CA VAL A 83 -15.44 -0.75 8.53
C VAL A 83 -16.88 -1.00 8.10
N LYS A 84 -17.15 -2.12 7.42
CA LYS A 84 -18.53 -2.60 7.32
C LYS A 84 -18.96 -2.81 8.77
N GLU A 85 -19.89 -1.97 9.24
CA GLU A 85 -20.79 -2.41 10.31
C GLU A 85 -21.30 -3.76 9.81
N GLN A 86 -20.93 -4.85 10.51
CA GLN A 86 -21.49 -6.14 10.21
C GLN A 86 -22.99 -5.97 10.44
N ASP A 87 -23.74 -5.87 9.35
CA ASP A 87 -25.18 -6.06 9.36
C ASP A 87 -25.36 -7.50 9.87
N HIS A 88 -25.74 -7.59 11.13
CA HIS A 88 -26.10 -8.83 11.79
C HIS A 88 -27.54 -9.10 11.35
N GLU A 89 -27.70 -9.76 10.20
CA GLU A 89 -28.95 -10.47 9.87
C GLU A 89 -28.91 -11.90 10.43
#